data_AF-O57700-F1
#
_entry.id   AF-O57700-F1
#
_cell.length_a   1.000
_cell.length_b   1.000
_cell.length_c   1.000
_cell.angle_alpha   90.00
_cell.angle_beta   90.00
_cell.angle_gamma   90.00
#
_symmetry.space_group_name_H-M   'P 1'
#
loop_
_entity.id
_entity.type
_entity.pdbx_description
1 polymer ?
#
loop_
_entity_poly.entity_id
_entity_poly.type
_entity_poly.pdbx_seq_one_letter_code
_entity_poly.pdbx_strand_id
1 'polypeptide(L)'
;MDCSKINEIYNKLDEILQLLKSKKKTPRDLDILYDKMKDSLGYVRIDNLRKELGMSLEEFLSTFSDHIEKHYELIPGGDEGFIRNGILYGIIRRKH
;
A
#
# COMPACT_ATOMS: atom_id res chain seq x y z
N MET A 1 38.53 -14.98 3.96
CA MET A 1 37.38 -14.20 3.45
C MET A 1 37.53 -12.80 4.03
N ASP A 2 37.65 -11.78 3.18
CA ASP A 2 37.98 -10.42 3.61
C ASP A 2 36.73 -9.72 4.15
N CYS A 3 36.64 -9.58 5.48
CA CYS A 3 35.49 -8.98 6.16
C CYS A 3 35.27 -7.51 5.77
N SER A 4 36.27 -6.82 5.22
CA SER A 4 36.15 -5.41 4.80
C SER A 4 35.16 -5.23 3.65
N LYS A 5 35.21 -6.12 2.65
CA LYS A 5 34.28 -6.12 1.50
C LYS A 5 32.84 -6.44 1.92
N ILE A 6 32.68 -7.33 2.89
CA ILE A 6 31.36 -7.67 3.42
C ILE A 6 30.75 -6.46 4.13
N ASN A 7 31.54 -5.73 4.92
CA ASN A 7 31.08 -4.52 5.62
C ASN A 7 30.71 -3.39 4.65
N GLU A 8 31.47 -3.22 3.57
CA GLU A 8 31.15 -2.23 2.52
C GLU A 8 29.83 -2.56 1.80
N ILE A 9 29.56 -3.85 1.56
CA ILE A 9 28.28 -4.30 0.98
C ILE A 9 27.11 -4.00 1.93
N TYR A 10 27.26 -4.28 3.23
CA TYR A 10 26.21 -3.97 4.22
C TYR A 10 25.89 -2.47 4.28
N ASN A 11 26.92 -1.62 4.31
CA ASN A 11 26.71 -0.17 4.35
C ASN A 11 25.98 0.35 3.10
N LYS A 12 26.35 -0.13 1.91
CA LYS A 12 25.66 0.26 0.65
C LYS A 12 24.22 -0.22 0.60
N LEU A 13 23.94 -1.42 1.13
CA LEU A 13 22.57 -1.93 1.23
C LEU A 13 21.72 -1.08 2.17
N ASP A 14 22.26 -0.70 3.33
CA ASP A 14 21.56 0.17 4.27
C ASP A 14 21.26 1.56 3.68
N GLU A 15 22.22 2.16 2.96
CA GLU A 15 21.98 3.43 2.25
C GLU A 15 20.87 3.32 1.21
N ILE A 16 20.88 2.26 0.38
CA ILE A 16 19.82 2.02 -0.61
C ILE A 16 18.47 1.80 0.08
N LEU A 17 18.43 1.04 1.17
CA LEU A 17 17.21 0.81 1.93
C LEU A 17 16.67 2.10 2.55
N GLN A 18 17.54 2.98 3.04
CA GLN A 18 17.12 4.29 3.54
C GLN A 18 16.58 5.18 2.42
N LEU A 19 17.22 5.19 1.24
CA LEU A 19 16.73 5.93 0.07
C LEU A 19 15.36 5.42 -0.40
N LEU A 20 15.16 4.09 -0.41
CA LEU A 20 13.87 3.50 -0.77
C LEU A 20 12.78 3.76 0.27
N LYS A 21 13.11 3.68 1.57
CA LYS A 21 12.18 4.04 2.67
C LYS A 21 11.83 5.52 2.66
N SER A 22 12.76 6.39 2.24
CA SER A 22 12.53 7.84 2.19
C SER A 22 11.50 8.27 1.13
N LYS A 23 11.25 7.43 0.11
CA LYS A 23 10.25 7.73 -0.91
C LYS A 23 8.86 7.39 -0.38
N LYS A 24 8.26 8.36 0.32
CA LYS A 24 6.85 8.29 0.76
C LYS A 24 5.96 7.93 -0.43
N LYS A 25 5.13 6.90 -0.25
CA LYS A 25 4.10 6.54 -1.23
C LYS A 25 3.05 7.64 -1.28
N THR A 26 2.62 7.98 -2.48
CA THR A 26 1.70 9.08 -2.75
C THR A 26 0.33 8.55 -3.19
N PRO A 27 -0.75 9.35 -3.08
CA PRO A 27 -2.05 8.96 -3.62
C PRO A 27 -2.01 8.56 -5.10
N ARG A 28 -1.14 9.19 -5.89
CA ARG A 28 -0.93 8.83 -7.29
C ARG A 28 -0.35 7.42 -7.45
N ASP A 29 0.53 6.99 -6.56
CA ASP A 29 1.07 5.62 -6.59
C ASP A 29 -0.04 4.59 -6.33
N LEU A 30 -0.94 4.89 -5.38
CA LEU A 30 -2.13 4.08 -5.12
C LEU A 30 -3.04 4.03 -6.36
N ASP A 31 -3.32 5.18 -6.98
CA ASP A 31 -4.18 5.28 -8.16
C ASP A 31 -3.66 4.45 -9.34
N ILE A 32 -2.37 4.59 -9.64
CA ILE A 32 -1.70 3.83 -10.72
C ILE A 32 -1.78 2.33 -10.44
N LEU A 33 -1.58 1.93 -9.19
CA LEU A 33 -1.59 0.53 -8.83
C LEU A 33 -3.01 -0.05 -8.87
N TYR A 34 -3.99 0.70 -8.36
CA TYR A 34 -5.40 0.36 -8.48
C TYR A 34 -5.81 0.11 -9.93
N ASP A 35 -5.41 1.00 -10.85
CA ASP A 35 -5.76 0.85 -12.28
C ASP A 35 -5.18 -0.42 -12.91
N LYS A 36 -4.05 -0.91 -12.39
CA LYS A 36 -3.43 -2.17 -12.82
C LYS A 36 -4.08 -3.41 -12.21
N MET A 37 -4.56 -3.31 -10.97
CA MET A 37 -5.02 -4.45 -10.17
C MET A 37 -6.53 -4.65 -10.18
N LYS A 38 -7.31 -3.65 -10.60
CA LYS A 38 -8.77 -3.74 -10.64
C LYS A 38 -9.24 -4.86 -11.55
N ASP A 39 -10.24 -5.59 -11.08
CA ASP A 39 -10.91 -6.60 -11.89
C ASP A 39 -11.82 -5.95 -12.97
N SER A 40 -12.53 -6.79 -13.72
CA SER A 40 -13.45 -6.34 -14.78
C SER A 40 -14.63 -5.49 -14.26
N LEU A 41 -14.94 -5.56 -12.97
CA LEU A 41 -15.99 -4.79 -12.29
C LEU A 41 -15.44 -3.56 -11.57
N GLY A 42 -14.12 -3.36 -11.59
CA GLY A 42 -13.45 -2.25 -10.93
C GLY A 42 -13.17 -2.49 -9.44
N TYR A 43 -13.22 -3.72 -8.94
CA TYR A 43 -12.93 -4.01 -7.55
C TYR A 43 -11.45 -4.29 -7.32
N VAL A 44 -10.94 -3.83 -6.19
CA VAL A 44 -9.62 -4.18 -5.67
C VAL A 44 -9.69 -4.43 -4.17
N ARG A 45 -9.03 -5.50 -3.69
CA ARG A 45 -8.88 -5.74 -2.25
C ARG A 45 -7.76 -4.87 -1.67
N ILE A 46 -8.02 -4.29 -0.49
CA ILE A 46 -7.05 -3.45 0.24
C ILE A 46 -5.78 -4.24 0.57
N ASP A 47 -5.93 -5.52 0.95
CA ASP A 47 -4.79 -6.36 1.32
C ASP A 47 -3.80 -6.54 0.16
N ASN A 48 -4.32 -6.73 -1.05
CA ASN A 48 -3.50 -6.84 -2.25
C ASN A 48 -2.77 -5.53 -2.57
N LEU A 49 -3.48 -4.39 -2.57
CA LEU A 49 -2.86 -3.08 -2.84
C LEU A 49 -1.75 -2.76 -1.85
N ARG A 50 -2.03 -2.96 -0.58
CA ARG A 50 -1.09 -2.66 0.50
C ARG A 50 0.16 -3.51 0.40
N LYS A 51 0.00 -4.83 0.22
CA LYS A 51 1.12 -5.76 0.12
C LYS A 51 2.02 -5.38 -1.06
N GLU A 52 1.44 -5.02 -2.18
CA GLU A 52 2.16 -4.58 -3.38
C GLU A 52 2.83 -3.21 -3.20
N LEU A 53 2.26 -2.32 -2.39
CA LEU A 53 2.91 -1.07 -1.98
C LEU A 53 4.02 -1.27 -0.94
N GLY A 54 4.12 -2.46 -0.34
CA GLY A 54 5.10 -2.81 0.68
C GLY A 54 4.84 -2.12 2.03
N MET A 55 3.58 -1.89 2.39
CA MET A 55 3.20 -1.15 3.59
C MET A 55 2.53 -2.07 4.62
N SER A 56 2.64 -1.75 5.90
CA SER A 56 1.77 -2.34 6.94
C SER A 56 0.35 -1.77 6.84
N LEU A 57 -0.64 -2.44 7.45
CA LEU A 57 -2.04 -2.00 7.38
C LEU A 57 -2.22 -0.62 8.00
N GLU A 58 -1.59 -0.41 9.15
CA GLU A 58 -1.61 0.88 9.83
C GLU A 58 -1.01 2.00 8.96
N GLU A 59 0.16 1.79 8.34
CA GLU A 59 0.78 2.77 7.45
C GLU A 59 -0.10 3.05 6.22
N PHE A 60 -0.69 2.02 5.63
CA PHE A 60 -1.56 2.17 4.46
C PHE A 60 -2.79 3.01 4.79
N LEU A 61 -3.48 2.68 5.90
CA LEU A 61 -4.66 3.44 6.34
C LEU A 61 -4.25 4.86 6.71
N SER A 62 -3.19 5.07 7.49
CA SER A 62 -2.70 6.40 7.85
C SER A 62 -2.34 7.25 6.63
N THR A 63 -1.78 6.65 5.57
CA THR A 63 -1.34 7.37 4.37
C THR A 63 -2.48 7.66 3.40
N PHE A 64 -3.45 6.74 3.25
CA PHE A 64 -4.40 6.79 2.15
C PHE A 64 -5.87 6.93 2.56
N SER A 65 -6.22 6.90 3.85
CA SER A 65 -7.62 6.95 4.29
C SER A 65 -8.39 8.10 3.65
N ASP A 66 -7.91 9.34 3.79
CA ASP A 66 -8.59 10.52 3.25
C ASP A 66 -8.78 10.46 1.73
N HIS A 67 -7.77 9.98 1.00
CA HIS A 67 -7.84 9.83 -0.45
C HIS A 67 -8.82 8.73 -0.87
N ILE A 68 -8.77 7.58 -0.20
CA ILE A 68 -9.69 6.46 -0.43
C ILE A 68 -11.12 6.92 -0.16
N GLU A 69 -11.38 7.54 0.99
CA GLU A 69 -12.71 8.01 1.36
C GLU A 69 -13.26 9.04 0.37
N LYS A 70 -12.41 9.90 -0.18
CA LYS A 70 -12.80 10.92 -1.15
C LYS A 70 -13.09 10.32 -2.53
N HIS A 71 -12.24 9.43 -3.01
CA HIS A 71 -12.22 8.99 -4.42
C HIS A 71 -12.72 7.56 -4.67
N TYR A 72 -12.95 6.77 -3.61
CA TYR A 72 -13.33 5.37 -3.69
C TYR A 72 -14.53 5.05 -2.81
N GLU A 73 -15.37 4.13 -3.29
CA GLU A 73 -16.39 3.45 -2.53
C GLU A 73 -15.78 2.31 -1.71
N LEU A 74 -16.19 2.21 -0.45
CA LEU A 74 -15.83 1.12 0.44
C LEU A 74 -16.88 0.02 0.35
N ILE A 75 -16.45 -1.20 0.06
CA ILE A 75 -17.31 -2.36 -0.12
C ILE A 75 -17.02 -3.39 0.99
N PRO A 76 -18.07 -3.94 1.65
CA PRO A 76 -17.88 -4.94 2.70
C PRO A 76 -17.18 -6.21 2.22
N GLY A 77 -16.42 -6.83 3.12
CA GLY A 77 -15.68 -8.07 2.87
C GLY A 77 -14.16 -7.84 2.85
N GLY A 78 -13.42 -8.82 2.33
CA GLY A 78 -11.95 -8.83 2.41
C GLY A 78 -11.42 -9.35 3.76
N ASP A 79 -10.10 -9.42 3.90
CA ASP A 79 -9.43 -9.93 5.11
C ASP A 79 -8.99 -8.80 6.05
N GLU A 80 -8.86 -7.58 5.54
CA GLU A 80 -8.44 -6.37 6.26
C GLU A 80 -8.94 -5.12 5.54
N GLY A 81 -8.99 -3.99 6.24
CA GLY A 81 -9.46 -2.72 5.70
C GLY A 81 -10.05 -1.81 6.76
N PHE A 82 -11.01 -0.99 6.36
CA PHE A 82 -11.66 -0.03 7.23
C PHE A 82 -12.74 -0.72 8.07
N ILE A 83 -12.77 -0.45 9.37
CA ILE A 83 -13.86 -0.91 10.25
C ILE A 83 -14.81 0.26 10.48
N ARG A 84 -16.08 0.10 10.10
CA ARG A 84 -17.13 1.09 10.36
C ARG A 84 -18.36 0.39 10.90
N ASN A 85 -18.84 0.82 12.07
CA ASN A 85 -20.00 0.21 12.75
C ASN A 85 -19.90 -1.33 12.88
N GLY A 86 -18.69 -1.84 13.13
CA GLY A 86 -18.43 -3.28 13.25
C GLY A 86 -18.36 -4.05 11.92
N ILE A 87 -18.52 -3.38 10.78
CA ILE A 87 -18.42 -4.00 9.45
C ILE A 87 -17.03 -3.74 8.87
N LEU A 88 -16.40 -4.80 8.34
CA LEU A 88 -15.12 -4.73 7.64
C LEU A 88 -15.32 -4.37 6.16
N TYR A 89 -14.68 -3.30 5.73
CA TYR A 89 -14.63 -2.84 4.35
C TYR A 89 -13.21 -2.97 3.79
N GLY A 90 -12.93 -4.13 3.22
CA GLY A 90 -11.62 -4.50 2.66
C GLY A 90 -11.55 -4.44 1.14
N ILE A 91 -12.59 -3.96 0.46
CA ILE A 91 -12.65 -3.84 -0.98
C ILE A 91 -12.93 -2.38 -1.35
N ILE A 92 -12.24 -1.87 -2.36
CA ILE A 92 -12.44 -0.52 -2.89
C ILE A 92 -12.82 -0.54 -4.37
N ARG A 93 -13.64 0.43 -4.78
CA ARG A 93 -13.96 0.73 -6.18
C ARG A 93 -13.94 2.24 -6.39
N ARG A 94 -13.33 2.72 -7.47
CA ARG A 94 -13.27 4.15 -7.77
C ARG A 94 -14.68 4.72 -7.98
N LYS A 95 -14.98 5.86 -7.36
CA LYS A 95 -16.24 6.58 -7.55
C LYS A 95 -16.34 7.10 -8.99
N HIS A 96 -17.55 7.11 -9.51
CA HIS A 96 -17.89 7.71 -10.79
C HIS A 96 -18.32 9.17 -10.64
#